data_AF-A0A4Y8S7U8-F1
#
_entry.id   AF-A0A4Y8S7U8-F1
#
_cell.length_a   1.000
_cell.length_b   1.000
_cell.length_c   1.000
_cell.angle_alpha   90.00
_cell.angle_beta   90.00
_cell.angle_gamma   90.00
#
_symmetry.space_group_name_H-M   'P 1'
#
loop_
_entity.id
_entity.type
_entity.pdbx_description
1 polymer ?
#
loop_
_entity_poly.entity_id
_entity_poly.type
_entity_poly.pdbx_seq_one_letter_code
_entity_poly.pdbx_strand_id
1 'polypeptide(L)'
;MKQITLKLYNFNELDKEAKSKALTTYRDLNVNFDWWDDEFEDFIELCSYMGITVLKDKIYFRGFYSQGDGSCFTAKVDILKLITAVANQSWKDFAPMQEFPFIATDTDQRVLQLLEKGILPNEPQIIGRHRQYGVVVDLGVYVINENRQHDHVFEQLDKLEEWLRKIAEGLNRYLYNTLEKQYEFLSSETAIKESILNNEYLFTADGRSANHLEQLTKRKTN
;
A
#
# COMPACT_ATOMS: atom_id res chain seq x y z
N MET A 1 -19.50 -39.08 -34.25
CA MET A 1 -18.78 -37.85 -33.88
C MET A 1 -19.72 -36.67 -34.09
N LYS A 2 -19.87 -35.76 -33.13
CA LYS A 2 -20.64 -34.51 -33.34
C LYS A 2 -19.64 -33.38 -33.61
N GLN A 3 -19.93 -32.53 -34.60
CA GLN A 3 -19.11 -31.38 -34.98
C GLN A 3 -19.91 -30.09 -34.75
N ILE A 4 -19.27 -29.08 -34.17
CA ILE A 4 -19.84 -27.76 -33.93
C ILE A 4 -18.87 -26.74 -34.53
N THR A 5 -19.39 -25.81 -35.32
CA THR A 5 -18.62 -24.68 -35.88
C THR A 5 -18.99 -23.42 -35.11
N LEU A 6 -18.00 -22.73 -34.56
CA LEU A 6 -18.18 -21.49 -33.80
C LEU A 6 -17.41 -20.36 -34.50
N LYS A 7 -18.06 -19.20 -34.65
CA LYS A 7 -17.39 -17.97 -35.08
C LYS A 7 -16.84 -17.25 -33.86
N LEU A 8 -15.58 -16.84 -33.94
CA LEU A 8 -14.90 -16.09 -32.92
C LEU A 8 -14.71 -14.65 -33.39
N TYR A 9 -14.77 -13.73 -32.45
CA TYR A 9 -14.76 -12.28 -32.68
C TYR A 9 -13.73 -11.64 -31.78
N ASN A 10 -13.04 -10.62 -32.29
CA ASN A 10 -12.27 -9.70 -31.49
C ASN A 10 -13.19 -8.78 -30.69
N PHE A 11 -12.66 -8.20 -29.62
CA PHE A 11 -13.45 -7.30 -28.76
C PHE A 11 -14.12 -6.15 -29.54
N ASN A 12 -13.45 -5.57 -30.53
CA ASN A 12 -13.99 -4.44 -31.30
C ASN A 12 -15.20 -4.83 -32.17
N GLU A 13 -15.29 -6.08 -32.58
CA GLU A 13 -16.35 -6.63 -33.46
C GLU A 13 -17.64 -6.97 -32.68
N LEU A 14 -17.57 -7.01 -31.35
CA LEU A 14 -18.71 -7.28 -30.48
C LEU A 14 -19.69 -6.10 -30.44
N ASP A 15 -20.98 -6.42 -30.23
CA ASP A 15 -22.00 -5.43 -29.92
C ASP A 15 -21.82 -4.86 -28.49
N LYS A 16 -22.66 -3.88 -28.13
CA LYS A 16 -22.54 -3.18 -26.84
C LYS A 16 -22.78 -4.10 -25.64
N GLU A 17 -23.74 -5.02 -25.72
CA GLU A 17 -24.07 -5.93 -24.62
C GLU A 17 -22.99 -6.99 -24.43
N ALA A 18 -22.51 -7.56 -25.53
CA ALA A 18 -21.40 -8.50 -25.56
C ALA A 18 -20.10 -7.88 -25.04
N LYS A 19 -19.81 -6.62 -25.39
CA LYS A 19 -18.66 -5.88 -24.82
C LYS A 19 -18.76 -5.72 -23.30
N SER A 20 -19.91 -5.29 -22.79
CA SER A 20 -20.12 -5.13 -21.34
C SER A 20 -19.95 -6.46 -20.59
N LYS A 21 -20.47 -7.56 -21.16
CA LYS A 21 -20.31 -8.90 -20.60
C LYS A 21 -18.86 -9.37 -20.63
N ALA A 22 -18.13 -9.12 -21.71
CA ALA A 22 -16.72 -9.41 -21.82
C ALA A 22 -15.91 -8.66 -20.75
N LEU A 23 -16.11 -7.35 -20.63
CA LEU A 23 -15.44 -6.52 -19.60
C LEU A 23 -15.76 -6.99 -18.18
N THR A 24 -17.02 -7.34 -17.90
CA THR A 24 -17.42 -7.87 -16.58
C THR A 24 -16.75 -9.22 -16.28
N THR A 25 -16.63 -10.09 -17.28
CA THR A 25 -15.98 -11.41 -17.12
C THR A 25 -14.48 -11.27 -16.83
N TYR A 26 -13.85 -10.23 -17.37
CA TYR A 26 -12.42 -9.96 -17.23
C TYR A 26 -12.12 -8.82 -16.25
N ARG A 27 -13.05 -8.51 -15.33
CA ARG A 27 -12.88 -7.41 -14.36
C ARG A 27 -11.59 -7.52 -13.55
N ASP A 28 -11.23 -8.74 -13.19
CA ASP A 28 -10.09 -9.01 -12.32
C ASP A 28 -8.79 -9.30 -13.11
N LEU A 29 -8.81 -9.14 -14.44
CA LEU A 29 -7.70 -9.54 -15.33
C LEU A 29 -6.37 -8.94 -14.89
N ASN A 30 -6.38 -7.67 -14.49
CA ASN A 30 -5.19 -6.90 -14.15
C ASN A 30 -4.85 -6.90 -12.66
N VAL A 31 -5.58 -7.67 -11.84
CA VAL A 31 -5.38 -7.74 -10.39
C VAL A 31 -5.18 -9.18 -9.89
N ASN A 32 -5.01 -10.13 -10.81
CA ASN A 32 -4.74 -11.55 -10.53
C ASN A 32 -3.24 -11.88 -10.33
N PHE A 33 -2.43 -10.88 -10.04
CA PHE A 33 -1.00 -10.98 -9.73
C PHE A 33 -0.67 -10.01 -8.61
N ASP A 34 0.58 -9.96 -8.16
CA ASP A 34 1.05 -9.09 -7.09
C ASP A 34 1.20 -7.63 -7.57
N TRP A 35 0.10 -7.05 -8.05
CA TRP A 35 0.05 -5.70 -8.64
C TRP A 35 0.43 -4.58 -7.67
N TRP A 36 0.39 -4.86 -6.37
CA TRP A 36 0.75 -3.96 -5.28
C TRP A 36 2.26 -3.91 -5.00
N ASP A 37 3.08 -4.80 -5.62
CA ASP A 37 4.49 -4.90 -5.27
C ASP A 37 5.26 -3.61 -5.57
N ASP A 38 4.99 -2.98 -6.72
CA ASP A 38 5.57 -1.68 -7.09
C ASP A 38 5.14 -0.57 -6.11
N GLU A 39 3.88 -0.56 -5.69
CA GLU A 39 3.36 0.41 -4.72
C GLU A 39 4.00 0.24 -3.33
N PHE A 40 4.35 -0.99 -2.96
CA PHE A 40 5.08 -1.26 -1.73
C PHE A 40 6.51 -0.75 -1.81
N GLU A 41 7.21 -0.97 -2.92
CA GLU A 41 8.58 -0.46 -3.12
C GLU A 41 8.62 1.06 -3.09
N ASP A 42 7.71 1.74 -3.79
CA ASP A 42 7.60 3.20 -3.78
C ASP A 42 7.30 3.74 -2.37
N PHE A 43 6.44 3.06 -1.61
CA PHE A 43 6.15 3.42 -0.22
C PHE A 43 7.37 3.23 0.71
N ILE A 44 8.11 2.13 0.54
CA ILE A 44 9.34 1.85 1.31
C ILE A 44 10.39 2.92 1.02
N GLU A 45 10.61 3.24 -0.25
CA GLU A 45 11.59 4.25 -0.68
C GLU A 45 11.21 5.62 -0.13
N LEU A 46 9.95 6.05 -0.28
CA LEU A 46 9.42 7.30 0.29
C LEU A 46 9.69 7.39 1.81
N CYS A 47 9.40 6.31 2.54
CA CYS A 47 9.62 6.25 4.00
C CYS A 47 11.11 6.36 4.37
N SER A 48 12.02 5.86 3.53
CA SER A 48 13.46 5.92 3.78
C SER A 48 13.99 7.37 3.85
N TYR A 49 13.45 8.28 3.02
CA TYR A 49 13.74 9.72 3.06
C TYR A 49 13.31 10.40 4.37
N MET A 50 12.44 9.74 5.13
CA MET A 50 11.99 10.17 6.45
C MET A 50 12.72 9.47 7.61
N GLY A 51 13.72 8.63 7.33
CA GLY A 51 14.39 7.83 8.36
C GLY A 51 13.52 6.68 8.89
N ILE A 52 12.53 6.24 8.13
CA ILE A 52 11.65 5.12 8.47
C ILE A 52 12.04 3.93 7.60
N THR A 53 12.48 2.84 8.24
CA THR A 53 12.83 1.59 7.56
C THR A 53 11.67 0.61 7.63
N VAL A 54 10.87 0.55 6.57
CA VAL A 54 9.70 -0.32 6.46
C VAL A 54 10.13 -1.76 6.16
N LEU A 55 9.47 -2.73 6.80
CA LEU A 55 9.67 -4.16 6.57
C LEU A 55 8.67 -4.65 5.53
N LYS A 56 9.13 -4.90 4.29
CA LYS A 56 8.28 -5.29 3.14
C LYS A 56 7.39 -6.51 3.45
N ASP A 57 7.94 -7.51 4.13
CA ASP A 57 7.24 -8.76 4.53
C ASP A 57 6.14 -8.54 5.60
N LYS A 58 6.08 -7.34 6.18
CA LYS A 58 5.11 -6.94 7.20
C LYS A 58 4.24 -5.77 6.77
N ILE A 59 4.05 -5.61 5.45
CA ILE A 59 3.00 -4.78 4.88
C ILE A 59 1.81 -5.68 4.55
N TYR A 60 0.63 -5.29 5.00
CA TYR A 60 -0.62 -6.01 4.72
C TYR A 60 -1.74 -5.03 4.41
N PHE A 61 -2.64 -5.41 3.51
CA PHE A 61 -3.84 -4.64 3.22
C PHE A 61 -5.01 -5.56 2.87
N ARG A 62 -6.21 -4.99 2.92
CA ARG A 62 -7.46 -5.63 2.49
C ARG A 62 -8.42 -4.55 2.02
N GLY A 63 -9.19 -4.86 0.98
CA GLY A 63 -10.22 -3.97 0.45
C GLY A 63 -10.17 -3.89 -1.06
N PHE A 64 -11.00 -3.08 -1.69
CA PHE A 64 -11.53 -1.79 -1.24
C PHE A 64 -13.07 -1.82 -1.18
N TYR A 65 -13.73 -0.86 -0.53
CA TYR A 65 -15.20 -0.70 -0.47
C TYR A 65 -16.00 -1.57 0.53
N SER A 66 -15.37 -2.11 1.57
CA SER A 66 -16.01 -2.87 2.66
C SER A 66 -15.60 -2.40 4.05
N GLN A 67 -16.45 -2.69 5.05
CA GLN A 67 -16.10 -2.43 6.45
C GLN A 67 -14.96 -3.34 6.89
N GLY A 68 -13.92 -2.75 7.50
CA GLY A 68 -12.73 -3.47 7.94
C GLY A 68 -11.62 -3.53 6.89
N ASP A 69 -11.77 -2.77 5.81
CA ASP A 69 -10.69 -2.52 4.86
C ASP A 69 -9.67 -1.54 5.43
N GLY A 70 -8.44 -1.65 4.96
CA GLY A 70 -7.33 -0.82 5.38
C GLY A 70 -6.00 -1.43 5.02
N SER A 71 -4.93 -0.76 5.44
CA SER A 71 -3.56 -1.27 5.38
C SER A 71 -2.92 -1.25 6.76
N CYS A 72 -1.81 -1.95 6.91
CA CYS A 72 -0.88 -1.76 8.02
C CYS A 72 0.53 -2.09 7.55
N PHE A 73 1.51 -1.48 8.21
CA PHE A 73 2.92 -1.75 7.95
C PHE A 73 3.70 -1.77 9.27
N THR A 74 4.82 -2.47 9.28
CA THR A 74 5.77 -2.45 10.40
C THR A 74 7.06 -1.80 9.95
N ALA A 75 7.63 -0.93 10.78
CA ALA A 75 8.85 -0.21 10.45
C ALA A 75 9.69 0.10 11.71
N LYS A 76 11.00 0.23 11.51
CA LYS A 76 11.91 0.86 12.47
C LYS A 76 12.01 2.35 12.18
N VAL A 77 12.16 3.17 13.21
CA VAL A 77 12.15 4.62 13.10
C VAL A 77 13.42 5.21 13.71
N ASP A 78 14.17 5.95 12.88
CA ASP A 78 15.19 6.88 13.35
C ASP A 78 14.50 8.22 13.67
N ILE A 79 14.17 8.43 14.95
CA ILE A 79 13.39 9.59 15.39
C ILE A 79 14.09 10.92 15.05
N LEU A 80 15.41 10.98 15.15
CA LEU A 80 16.15 12.22 14.88
C LEU A 80 16.11 12.57 13.39
N LYS A 81 16.28 11.56 12.52
CA LYS A 81 16.09 11.73 11.08
C LYS A 81 14.64 12.08 10.75
N LEU A 82 13.66 11.44 11.39
CA LEU A 82 12.25 11.72 11.14
C LEU A 82 11.88 13.17 11.51
N ILE A 83 12.33 13.66 12.66
CA ILE A 83 12.11 15.06 13.07
C ILE A 83 12.68 16.02 12.02
N THR A 84 13.92 15.76 11.58
CA THR A 84 14.59 16.58 10.57
C THR A 84 13.87 16.52 9.22
N ALA A 85 13.44 15.32 8.81
CA ALA A 85 12.73 15.10 7.56
C ALA A 85 11.34 15.76 7.54
N VAL A 86 10.63 15.78 8.67
CA VAL A 86 9.34 16.49 8.79
C VAL A 86 9.54 18.00 8.71
N ALA A 87 10.57 18.54 9.36
CA ALA A 87 10.87 19.98 9.28
C ALA A 87 11.26 20.41 7.86
N ASN A 88 12.02 19.59 7.15
CA ASN A 88 12.54 19.90 5.81
C ASN A 88 11.65 19.38 4.67
N GLN A 89 10.63 18.57 4.97
CA GLN A 89 9.82 17.84 4.01
C GLN A 89 10.66 16.96 3.06
N SER A 90 11.65 16.24 3.61
CA SER A 90 12.65 15.49 2.81
C SER A 90 12.05 14.44 1.88
N TRP A 91 10.84 13.96 2.13
CA TRP A 91 10.13 13.06 1.19
C TRP A 91 9.88 13.70 -0.19
N LYS A 92 9.91 15.03 -0.29
CA LYS A 92 9.75 15.75 -1.57
C LYS A 92 10.90 15.52 -2.54
N ASP A 93 12.04 15.05 -2.08
CA ASP A 93 13.15 14.64 -2.97
C ASP A 93 12.76 13.43 -3.82
N PHE A 94 11.92 12.54 -3.27
CA PHE A 94 11.37 11.37 -3.99
C PHE A 94 10.00 11.67 -4.62
N ALA A 95 9.11 12.31 -3.86
CA ALA A 95 7.75 12.62 -4.29
C ALA A 95 7.46 14.13 -4.18
N PRO A 96 7.90 14.96 -5.14
CA PRO A 96 7.82 16.43 -5.05
C PRO A 96 6.41 16.98 -4.89
N MET A 97 5.41 16.28 -5.42
CA MET A 97 4.00 16.66 -5.39
C MET A 97 3.26 16.08 -4.18
N GLN A 98 3.91 15.24 -3.37
CA GLN A 98 3.29 14.61 -2.22
C GLN A 98 3.28 15.57 -1.02
N GLU A 99 2.07 15.83 -0.54
CA GLU A 99 1.84 16.66 0.65
C GLU A 99 1.40 15.77 1.82
N PHE A 100 2.05 15.97 2.96
CA PHE A 100 1.63 15.37 4.22
C PHE A 100 1.29 16.49 5.22
N PRO A 101 0.18 16.36 5.96
CA PRO A 101 -0.19 17.33 7.01
C PRO A 101 0.63 17.11 8.29
N PHE A 102 1.91 16.73 8.16
CA PHE A 102 2.79 16.50 9.30
C PHE A 102 3.20 17.84 9.90
N ILE A 103 3.12 17.92 11.22
CA ILE A 103 3.51 19.09 11.99
C ILE A 103 4.83 18.75 12.68
N ALA A 104 5.77 19.69 12.73
CA ALA A 104 7.00 19.50 13.51
C ALA A 104 6.68 19.24 14.99
N THR A 105 7.46 18.41 15.65
CA THR A 105 7.25 18.13 17.09
C THR A 105 7.62 19.35 17.95
N ASP A 106 6.92 19.54 19.08
CA ASP A 106 7.25 20.56 20.10
C ASP A 106 8.13 20.00 21.25
N THR A 107 8.50 18.71 21.18
CA THR A 107 9.20 18.00 22.25
C THR A 107 10.44 18.74 22.74
N ASP A 108 10.60 18.83 24.06
CA ASP A 108 11.73 19.52 24.72
C ASP A 108 13.09 18.97 24.22
N GLN A 109 14.01 19.89 23.91
CA GLN A 109 15.39 19.59 23.51
C GLN A 109 16.12 18.67 24.49
N ARG A 110 15.78 18.71 25.79
CA ARG A 110 16.37 17.80 26.78
C ARG A 110 16.03 16.34 26.49
N VAL A 111 14.81 16.04 26.04
CA VAL A 111 14.39 14.68 25.68
C VAL A 111 15.07 14.25 24.37
N LEU A 112 15.21 15.16 23.41
CA LEU A 112 15.99 14.92 22.19
C LEU A 112 17.46 14.61 22.50
N GLN A 113 18.09 15.32 23.44
CA GLN A 113 19.45 15.03 23.89
C GLN A 113 19.58 13.69 24.61
N LEU A 114 18.53 13.23 25.30
CA LEU A 114 18.51 11.89 25.92
C LEU A 114 18.44 10.79 24.85
N LEU A 115 17.70 11.03 23.75
CA LEU A 115 17.67 10.15 22.58
C LEU A 115 19.05 10.11 21.89
N GLU A 116 19.66 11.26 21.64
CA GLU A 116 21.00 11.37 21.01
C GLU A 116 22.09 10.64 21.80
N LYS A 117 22.04 10.70 23.13
CA LYS A 117 23.03 10.06 24.00
C LYS A 117 22.87 8.55 24.10
N GLY A 118 21.87 7.95 23.44
CA GLY A 118 21.62 6.51 23.46
C GLY A 118 21.26 5.98 24.85
N ILE A 119 20.82 6.85 25.76
CA ILE A 119 20.46 6.50 27.13
C ILE A 119 19.08 5.82 27.17
N LEU A 120 18.29 6.01 26.12
CA LEU A 120 16.97 5.43 25.96
C LEU A 120 17.09 4.10 25.19
N PRO A 121 16.90 2.94 25.84
CA PRO A 121 17.11 1.65 25.22
C PRO A 121 15.80 1.18 24.58
N ASN A 122 15.70 1.30 23.26
CA ASN A 122 15.05 0.40 22.30
C ASN A 122 14.64 1.23 21.07
N GLU A 123 14.96 0.71 19.89
CA GLU A 123 14.71 1.33 18.59
C GLU A 123 13.22 1.68 18.47
N PRO A 124 12.83 2.96 18.31
CA PRO A 124 11.44 3.34 18.09
C PRO A 124 10.84 2.64 16.86
N GLN A 125 9.58 2.22 16.95
CA GLN A 125 8.96 1.36 15.93
C GLN A 125 7.53 1.77 15.62
N ILE A 126 7.13 1.49 14.39
CA ILE A 126 5.73 1.41 13.96
C ILE A 126 5.39 -0.07 13.84
N ILE A 127 4.30 -0.49 14.47
CA ILE A 127 3.88 -1.89 14.52
C ILE A 127 2.54 -2.03 13.78
N GLY A 128 2.55 -2.84 12.73
CA GLY A 128 1.35 -3.17 11.96
C GLY A 128 0.43 -4.10 12.73
N ARG A 129 -0.84 -3.74 12.84
CA ARG A 129 -1.90 -4.55 13.44
C ARG A 129 -2.69 -5.26 12.36
N HIS A 130 -2.17 -6.38 11.86
CA HIS A 130 -2.74 -7.14 10.73
C HIS A 130 -4.24 -7.43 10.84
N ARG A 131 -4.76 -7.72 12.05
CA ARG A 131 -6.20 -8.03 12.24
C ARG A 131 -7.10 -6.81 12.14
N GLN A 132 -6.58 -5.62 12.46
CA GLN A 132 -7.33 -4.37 12.49
C GLN A 132 -7.02 -3.48 11.28
N TYR A 133 -6.02 -3.84 10.47
CA TYR A 133 -5.49 -3.01 9.39
C TYR A 133 -5.23 -1.56 9.87
N GLY A 134 -4.46 -1.47 10.95
CA GLY A 134 -4.04 -0.20 11.55
C GLY A 134 -2.60 -0.27 12.03
N VAL A 135 -2.11 0.84 12.56
CA VAL A 135 -0.76 0.96 13.07
C VAL A 135 -0.79 1.42 14.53
N VAL A 136 0.18 0.97 15.30
CA VAL A 136 0.51 1.54 16.62
C VAL A 136 2.00 1.86 16.64
N VAL A 137 2.42 2.62 17.63
CA VAL A 137 3.82 3.02 17.77
C VAL A 137 4.35 2.57 19.13
N ASP A 138 5.66 2.38 19.19
CA ASP A 138 6.38 2.05 20.42
C ASP A 138 7.68 2.83 20.41
N LEU A 139 7.88 3.73 21.37
CA LEU A 139 9.14 4.46 21.51
C LEU A 139 10.25 3.60 22.13
N GLY A 140 9.93 2.43 22.66
CA GLY A 140 10.86 1.53 23.29
C GLY A 140 11.33 1.98 24.68
N VAL A 141 10.83 3.12 25.17
CA VAL A 141 11.29 3.72 26.42
C VAL A 141 10.46 3.25 27.61
N TYR A 142 11.07 2.45 28.47
CA TYR A 142 10.58 2.22 29.83
C TYR A 142 11.58 2.85 30.81
N VAL A 143 11.26 4.03 31.35
CA VAL A 143 12.09 4.65 32.39
C VAL A 143 11.96 3.84 33.68
N ILE A 144 12.90 2.93 33.94
CA ILE A 144 12.99 2.22 35.21
C ILE A 144 13.85 3.07 36.16
N ASN A 145 13.22 3.92 36.97
CA ASN A 145 13.90 4.47 38.14
C ASN A 145 12.89 4.68 39.29
N GLU A 146 12.83 3.71 40.20
CA GLU A 146 11.88 3.68 41.33
C GLU A 146 12.07 4.83 42.34
N ASN A 147 13.15 5.60 42.22
CA ASN A 147 13.59 6.58 43.23
C ASN A 147 13.45 8.05 42.80
N ARG A 148 12.92 8.38 41.61
CA ARG A 148 12.71 9.77 41.17
C ARG A 148 11.42 9.94 40.37
N GLN A 149 10.56 10.86 40.80
CA GLN A 149 9.46 11.36 39.98
C GLN A 149 10.03 12.16 38.81
N HIS A 150 9.90 11.63 37.61
CA HIS A 150 10.34 12.25 36.35
C HIS A 150 9.13 12.71 35.51
N ASP A 151 8.09 13.23 36.16
CA ASP A 151 6.78 13.52 35.57
C ASP A 151 6.85 14.34 34.27
N HIS A 152 7.74 15.33 34.19
CA HIS A 152 7.91 16.14 32.98
C HIS A 152 8.56 15.37 31.82
N VAL A 153 9.46 14.42 32.10
CA VAL A 153 10.08 13.60 31.03
C VAL A 153 9.03 12.65 30.45
N PHE A 154 8.18 12.06 31.29
CA PHE A 154 7.06 11.23 30.84
C PHE A 154 6.09 12.02 29.97
N GLU A 155 5.67 13.22 30.40
CA GLU A 155 4.78 14.07 29.59
C GLU A 155 5.37 14.37 28.20
N GLN A 156 6.67 14.60 28.12
CA GLN A 156 7.35 14.88 26.84
C GLN A 156 7.51 13.64 25.96
N LEU A 157 7.71 12.46 26.56
CA LEU A 157 7.70 11.18 25.84
C LEU A 157 6.31 10.85 25.30
N ASP A 158 5.25 11.08 26.08
CA ASP A 158 3.86 10.90 25.62
C ASP A 158 3.55 11.80 24.42
N LYS A 159 4.00 13.06 24.45
CA LYS A 159 3.88 14.00 23.31
C LYS A 159 4.61 13.48 22.08
N LEU A 160 5.82 12.95 22.26
CA LEU A 160 6.60 12.38 21.16
C LEU A 160 5.94 11.12 20.59
N GLU A 161 5.37 10.28 21.43
CA GLU A 161 4.65 9.07 21.03
C GLU A 161 3.37 9.43 20.25
N GLU A 162 2.60 10.39 20.76
CA GLU A 162 1.42 10.95 20.10
C GLU A 162 1.77 11.51 18.71
N TRP A 163 2.88 12.24 18.63
CA TRP A 163 3.39 12.82 17.38
C TRP A 163 3.78 11.72 16.39
N LEU A 164 4.55 10.72 16.81
CA LEU A 164 4.94 9.58 15.98
C LEU A 164 3.71 8.80 15.51
N ARG A 165 2.70 8.63 16.37
CA ARG A 165 1.44 7.95 16.03
C ARG A 165 0.70 8.66 14.91
N LYS A 166 0.59 9.99 14.96
CA LYS A 166 -0.04 10.78 13.89
C LYS A 166 0.68 10.65 12.56
N ILE A 167 2.02 10.61 12.58
CA ILE A 167 2.82 10.37 11.37
C ILE A 167 2.53 8.96 10.83
N ALA A 168 2.61 7.93 11.69
CA ALA A 168 2.36 6.55 11.30
C ALA A 168 0.96 6.37 10.69
N GLU A 169 -0.08 6.95 11.31
CA GLU A 169 -1.46 6.93 10.80
C GLU A 169 -1.58 7.65 9.45
N GLY A 170 -0.89 8.79 9.28
CA GLY A 170 -0.86 9.52 8.02
C GLY A 170 -0.21 8.73 6.90
N LEU A 171 0.93 8.09 7.17
CA LEU A 171 1.62 7.20 6.22
C LEU A 171 0.78 5.97 5.89
N ASN A 172 0.13 5.36 6.88
CA ASN A 172 -0.73 4.21 6.64
C ASN A 172 -1.92 4.56 5.75
N ARG A 173 -2.53 5.74 5.97
CA ARG A 173 -3.59 6.25 5.11
C ARG A 173 -3.10 6.51 3.68
N TYR A 174 -1.90 7.06 3.54
CA TYR A 174 -1.30 7.27 2.22
C TYR A 174 -1.07 5.94 1.48
N LEU A 175 -0.46 4.95 2.14
CA LEU A 175 -0.29 3.61 1.58
C LEU A 175 -1.62 3.03 1.09
N TYR A 176 -2.64 3.03 1.94
CA TYR A 176 -3.96 2.51 1.58
C TYR A 176 -4.57 3.23 0.37
N ASN A 177 -4.50 4.57 0.36
CA ASN A 177 -5.06 5.38 -0.74
C ASN A 177 -4.30 5.17 -2.07
N THR A 178 -2.99 4.95 -2.02
CA THR A 178 -2.19 4.66 -3.21
C THR A 178 -2.58 3.30 -3.78
N LEU A 179 -2.70 2.28 -2.92
CA LEU A 179 -3.17 0.95 -3.34
C LEU A 179 -4.60 1.00 -3.92
N GLU A 180 -5.49 1.79 -3.32
CA GLU A 180 -6.87 1.97 -3.81
C GLU A 180 -6.88 2.58 -5.21
N LYS A 181 -6.12 3.67 -5.43
CA LYS A 181 -6.02 4.32 -6.74
C LYS A 181 -5.47 3.38 -7.80
N GLN A 182 -4.45 2.59 -7.46
CA GLN A 182 -3.86 1.64 -8.39
C GLN A 182 -4.83 0.51 -8.72
N TYR A 183 -5.55 0.00 -7.73
CA TYR A 183 -6.61 -0.98 -7.94
C TYR A 183 -7.72 -0.43 -8.86
N GLU A 184 -8.19 0.81 -8.62
CA GLU A 184 -9.18 1.48 -9.46
C GLU A 184 -8.71 1.65 -10.90
N PHE A 185 -7.45 2.04 -11.09
CA PHE A 185 -6.84 2.17 -12.40
C PHE A 185 -6.80 0.83 -13.14
N LEU A 186 -6.29 -0.22 -12.49
CA LEU A 186 -6.13 -1.56 -13.10
C LEU A 186 -7.48 -2.22 -13.39
N SER A 187 -8.48 -2.01 -12.54
CA SER A 187 -9.84 -2.56 -12.70
C SER A 187 -10.77 -1.67 -13.56
N SER A 188 -10.26 -0.54 -14.07
CA SER A 188 -11.02 0.33 -14.97
C SER A 188 -11.37 -0.37 -16.28
N GLU A 189 -12.54 -0.05 -16.85
CA GLU A 189 -12.95 -0.59 -18.15
C GLU A 189 -11.92 -0.31 -19.26
N THR A 190 -11.24 0.82 -19.18
CA THR A 190 -10.16 1.21 -20.09
C THR A 190 -8.96 0.28 -19.99
N ALA A 191 -8.44 0.03 -18.78
CA ALA A 191 -7.28 -0.85 -18.59
C ALA A 191 -7.60 -2.32 -18.93
N ILE A 192 -8.81 -2.78 -18.60
CA ILE A 192 -9.28 -4.12 -18.96
C ILE A 192 -9.37 -4.24 -20.49
N LYS A 193 -9.95 -3.26 -21.17
CA LYS A 193 -10.08 -3.24 -22.63
C LYS A 193 -8.71 -3.27 -23.31
N GLU A 194 -7.77 -2.45 -22.87
CA GLU A 194 -6.40 -2.43 -23.42
C GLU A 194 -5.74 -3.80 -23.27
N SER A 195 -5.89 -4.42 -22.09
CA SER A 195 -5.33 -5.76 -21.83
C SER A 195 -5.99 -6.85 -22.68
N ILE A 196 -7.31 -6.79 -22.89
CA ILE A 196 -8.03 -7.69 -23.81
C ILE A 196 -7.51 -7.56 -25.25
N LEU A 197 -7.29 -6.32 -25.72
CA LEU A 197 -6.82 -6.04 -27.08
C LEU A 197 -5.36 -6.46 -27.27
N ASN A 198 -4.48 -6.13 -26.32
CA ASN A 198 -3.05 -6.46 -26.38
C ASN A 198 -2.80 -7.97 -26.35
N ASN A 199 -3.64 -8.73 -25.65
CA ASN A 199 -3.55 -10.20 -25.60
C ASN A 199 -4.37 -10.89 -26.71
N GLU A 200 -4.96 -10.14 -27.63
CA GLU A 200 -5.74 -10.66 -28.78
C GLU A 200 -6.84 -11.65 -28.36
N TYR A 201 -7.53 -11.35 -27.25
CA TYR A 201 -8.57 -12.24 -26.73
C TYR A 201 -9.77 -12.36 -27.68
N LEU A 202 -10.24 -13.59 -27.80
CA LEU A 202 -11.35 -13.97 -28.67
C LEU A 202 -12.61 -14.28 -27.88
N PHE A 203 -13.74 -13.94 -28.49
CA PHE A 203 -15.07 -14.03 -27.89
C PHE A 203 -16.08 -14.68 -28.81
N THR A 204 -17.12 -15.25 -28.23
CA THR A 204 -18.36 -15.58 -28.96
C THR A 204 -19.16 -14.32 -29.26
N ALA A 205 -20.12 -14.39 -30.18
CA ALA A 205 -20.98 -13.25 -30.52
C ALA A 205 -21.72 -12.64 -29.31
N ASP A 206 -22.03 -13.44 -28.29
CA ASP A 206 -22.67 -13.00 -27.04
C ASP A 206 -21.68 -12.57 -25.93
N GLY A 207 -20.40 -12.39 -26.26
CA GLY A 207 -19.38 -11.83 -25.36
C GLY A 207 -18.76 -12.80 -24.35
N ARG A 208 -18.89 -14.12 -24.54
CA ARG A 208 -18.22 -15.12 -23.68
C ARG A 208 -16.79 -15.36 -24.15
N SER A 209 -15.90 -15.63 -23.21
CA SER A 209 -14.50 -15.99 -23.52
C SER A 209 -14.42 -17.28 -24.36
N ALA A 210 -13.67 -17.21 -25.45
CA ALA A 210 -13.35 -18.35 -26.32
C ALA A 210 -11.88 -18.77 -26.25
N ASN A 211 -11.05 -18.10 -25.44
CA ASN A 211 -9.59 -18.32 -25.38
C ASN A 211 -9.20 -19.76 -25.02
N HIS A 212 -10.01 -20.44 -24.19
CA HIS A 212 -9.79 -21.85 -23.83
C HIS A 212 -10.06 -22.80 -25.01
N LEU A 213 -10.91 -22.43 -25.97
CA LEU A 213 -11.24 -23.25 -27.14
C LEU A 213 -10.03 -23.36 -28.08
N GLU A 214 -9.26 -22.28 -28.24
CA GLU A 214 -8.02 -22.28 -29.01
C GLU A 214 -6.95 -23.20 -28.39
N GLN A 215 -6.85 -23.24 -27.07
CA GLN A 215 -5.90 -24.12 -26.40
C GLN A 215 -6.25 -25.60 -26.62
N LEU A 216 -7.54 -25.93 -26.65
CA LEU A 216 -8.03 -27.29 -26.90
C LEU A 216 -7.78 -27.75 -28.34
N THR A 217 -7.83 -26.86 -29.33
CA THR A 217 -7.47 -27.21 -30.71
C THR A 217 -5.97 -27.43 -30.87
N LYS A 218 -5.13 -26.59 -30.26
CA LYS A 218 -3.66 -26.74 -30.29
C LYS A 218 -3.17 -28.07 -29.68
N ARG A 219 -3.84 -28.58 -28.63
CA ARG A 219 -3.48 -29.86 -27.98
C ARG A 219 -3.78 -31.11 -28.79
N LYS A 220 -4.64 -31.04 -29.82
CA LYS A 220 -4.98 -32.20 -30.67
C LYS A 220 -4.04 -32.40 -31.86
N THR A 221 -3.18 -31.41 -32.12
CA THR A 221 -2.23 -31.39 -33.24
C THR A 221 -0.81 -31.83 -32.86
N ASN A 222 -0.58 -32.18 -31.59
CA ASN A 222 0.64 -32.84 -31.09
C ASN A 222 0.30 -34.28 -30.70
#